data_AF-A1VWB2-F1
#
_entry.id   AF-A1VWB2-F1
#
_cell.length_a   1.000
_cell.length_b   1.000
_cell.length_c   1.000
_cell.angle_alpha   90.00
_cell.angle_beta   90.00
_cell.angle_gamma   90.00
#
_symmetry.space_group_name_H-M   'P 1'
#
loop_
_entity.id
_entity.type
_entity.pdbx_description
1 polymer ?
#
loop_
_entity_poly.entity_id
_entity_poly.type
_entity_poly.pdbx_seq_one_letter_code
_entity_poly.pdbx_strand_id
1 'polypeptide(L)'
;MVEHFQHCAAEEEFQMAKDWRLEDISELCDEEIRTLRTNAECRGGACVIALCNTVLASRGNSRSTRNRRPVATQNGHPEMNSNAVDLVADLFRGLPIAANMPNAVRRQQLQARPIETLGELWRLFVVCGFSSQENSSENGPLANFFRKDGPLLSLDRVIKDGSKLEWVLAQLVGFGLRFTPNKALLVTGNLPFFAQSGSSSTRLDSLSQSGGPLSLFGRLSLDGSLRDSDREIARSATFSAALQDVPFPQIGQKQLRNILVNGGLSRNVVPLDSRWMNFLRPAFKGGKIKVERSRYLVYEQLLRDALISVIEQRPDLENLAIVDAVVFSIKDQSSTDALRPTAWFGAAEVL
;
A
#
# COMPACT_ATOMS: atom_id res chain seq x y z
N MET A 1 -1.63 -17.45 34.57
CA MET A 1 -1.73 -17.11 33.13
C MET A 1 -2.83 -16.09 32.85
N VAL A 2 -4.05 -16.26 33.39
CA VAL A 2 -5.16 -15.29 33.21
C VAL A 2 -4.88 -13.92 33.86
N GLU A 3 -4.21 -13.88 35.02
CA GLU A 3 -3.87 -12.62 35.71
C GLU A 3 -2.75 -11.82 35.01
N HIS A 4 -1.86 -12.48 34.27
CA HIS A 4 -0.80 -11.80 33.52
C HIS A 4 -1.33 -11.11 32.24
N PHE A 5 -2.39 -11.68 31.64
CA PHE A 5 -3.09 -11.09 30.49
C PHE A 5 -3.95 -9.88 30.88
N GLN A 6 -4.55 -9.87 32.07
CA GLN A 6 -5.29 -8.70 32.56
C GLN A 6 -4.37 -7.52 32.86
N HIS A 7 -3.14 -7.77 33.32
CA HIS A 7 -2.18 -6.72 33.62
C HIS A 7 -1.58 -6.06 32.36
N CYS A 8 -1.29 -6.83 31.30
CA CYS A 8 -0.80 -6.28 30.02
C CYS A 8 -1.89 -5.52 29.24
N ALA A 9 -3.14 -5.99 29.27
CA ALA A 9 -4.25 -5.28 28.63
C ALA A 9 -4.52 -3.92 29.32
N ALA A 10 -4.46 -3.89 30.66
CA ALA A 10 -4.61 -2.66 31.42
C ALA A 10 -3.44 -1.66 31.20
N GLU A 11 -2.20 -2.14 31.02
CA GLU A 11 -1.05 -1.28 30.70
C GLU A 11 -1.10 -0.72 29.27
N GLU A 12 -1.55 -1.51 28.27
CA GLU A 12 -1.76 -1.01 26.90
C GLU A 12 -2.94 -0.03 26.81
N GLU A 13 -4.00 -0.25 27.58
CA GLU A 13 -5.13 0.68 27.71
C GLU A 13 -4.68 2.01 28.36
N PHE A 14 -3.80 1.93 29.36
CA PHE A 14 -3.22 3.09 30.04
C PHE A 14 -2.21 3.87 29.15
N GLN A 15 -1.51 3.19 28.25
CA GLN A 15 -0.55 3.80 27.34
C GLN A 15 -1.23 4.40 26.09
N MET A 16 -2.26 3.75 25.53
CA MET A 16 -3.08 4.34 24.45
C MET A 16 -3.88 5.57 24.90
N ALA A 17 -4.27 5.64 26.18
CA ALA A 17 -4.93 6.80 26.77
C ALA A 17 -4.02 8.05 26.84
N LYS A 18 -2.69 7.87 26.93
CA LYS A 18 -1.73 8.97 27.09
C LYS A 18 -1.49 9.78 25.82
N ASP A 19 -1.78 9.21 24.65
CA ASP A 19 -1.41 9.82 23.36
C ASP A 19 -2.53 10.64 22.71
N TRP A 20 -3.79 10.47 23.12
CA TRP A 20 -4.93 11.17 22.53
C TRP A 20 -5.45 12.24 23.47
N ARG A 21 -5.25 13.51 23.11
CA ARG A 21 -5.83 14.64 23.85
C ARG A 21 -7.13 15.10 23.21
N LEU A 22 -7.95 15.81 23.99
CA LEU A 22 -9.19 16.38 23.50
C LEU A 22 -8.94 17.34 22.33
N GLU A 23 -7.83 18.10 22.40
CA GLU A 23 -7.39 19.03 21.37
C GLU A 23 -7.12 18.29 20.04
N ASP A 24 -6.39 17.18 20.07
CA ASP A 24 -6.05 16.40 18.87
C ASP A 24 -7.30 15.82 18.21
N ILE A 25 -8.26 15.34 19.00
CA ILE A 25 -9.53 14.81 18.51
C ILE A 25 -10.42 15.94 17.97
N SER A 26 -10.33 17.14 18.54
CA SER A 26 -11.10 18.31 18.10
C SER A 26 -10.68 18.86 16.74
N GLU A 27 -9.50 18.49 16.24
CA GLU A 27 -9.02 18.84 14.89
C GLU A 27 -9.53 17.88 13.80
N LEU A 28 -10.00 16.69 14.17
CA LEU A 28 -10.52 15.68 13.25
C LEU A 28 -11.92 16.04 12.73
N CYS A 29 -12.27 15.58 11.52
CA CYS A 29 -13.65 15.70 11.03
C CYS A 29 -14.59 14.67 11.71
N ASP A 30 -15.91 14.89 11.65
CA ASP A 30 -16.88 14.02 12.34
C ASP A 30 -16.77 12.54 11.93
N GLU A 31 -16.42 12.27 10.66
CA GLU A 31 -16.25 10.89 10.16
C GLU A 31 -14.99 10.22 10.71
N GLU A 32 -13.90 10.96 10.82
CA GLU A 32 -12.66 10.49 11.46
C GLU A 32 -12.87 10.27 12.96
N ILE A 33 -13.64 11.12 13.64
CA ILE A 33 -13.98 10.95 15.06
C ILE A 33 -14.86 9.71 15.27
N ARG A 34 -15.86 9.47 14.40
CA ARG A 34 -16.68 8.23 14.47
C ARG A 34 -15.83 6.99 14.24
N THR A 35 -14.92 7.03 13.26
CA THR A 35 -13.99 5.93 12.98
C THR A 35 -13.05 5.67 14.16
N LEU A 36 -12.49 6.72 14.78
CA LEU A 36 -11.66 6.62 15.98
C LEU A 36 -12.44 6.03 17.15
N ARG A 37 -13.68 6.48 17.37
CA ARG A 37 -14.59 5.99 18.41
C ARG A 37 -14.87 4.49 18.24
N THR A 38 -15.24 4.04 17.04
CA THR A 38 -15.48 2.61 16.76
C THR A 38 -14.23 1.77 16.97
N ASN A 39 -13.06 2.28 16.57
CA ASN A 39 -11.79 1.60 16.83
C ASN A 39 -11.48 1.48 18.33
N ALA A 40 -11.82 2.51 19.13
CA ALA A 40 -11.64 2.48 20.58
C ALA A 40 -12.64 1.52 21.27
N GLU A 41 -13.89 1.45 20.80
CA GLU A 41 -14.90 0.47 21.27
C GLU A 41 -14.41 -0.98 21.08
N CYS A 42 -13.83 -1.30 19.93
CA CYS A 42 -13.28 -2.63 19.67
C CYS A 42 -12.05 -3.00 20.55
N ARG A 43 -11.47 -2.02 21.26
CA ARG A 43 -10.21 -2.17 22.02
C ARG A 43 -10.38 -1.94 23.52
N GLY A 44 -11.61 -1.74 23.97
CA GLY A 44 -11.89 -1.40 25.37
C GLY A 44 -11.48 0.01 25.78
N GLY A 45 -11.02 0.88 24.87
CA GLY A 45 -10.44 2.20 25.19
C GLY A 45 -11.44 3.25 25.70
N ALA A 46 -11.96 3.07 26.91
CA ALA A 46 -13.04 3.86 27.50
C ALA A 46 -12.74 5.38 27.53
N CYS A 47 -11.49 5.75 27.75
CA CYS A 47 -11.02 7.13 27.78
C CYS A 47 -11.15 7.82 26.41
N VAL A 48 -10.70 7.19 25.32
CA VAL A 48 -10.79 7.73 23.95
C VAL A 48 -12.24 7.78 23.50
N ILE A 49 -13.05 6.78 23.87
CA ILE A 49 -14.50 6.79 23.62
C ILE A 49 -15.16 7.99 24.29
N ALA A 50 -14.83 8.27 25.55
CA ALA A 50 -15.33 9.43 26.28
C ALA A 50 -14.93 10.74 25.61
N LEU A 51 -13.66 10.90 25.21
CA LEU A 51 -13.18 12.10 24.50
C LEU A 51 -13.90 12.30 23.16
N CYS A 52 -14.05 11.26 22.35
CA CYS A 52 -14.79 11.33 21.08
C CYS A 52 -16.25 11.74 21.31
N ASN A 53 -16.92 11.17 22.32
CA ASN A 53 -18.29 11.54 22.66
C ASN A 53 -18.39 13.01 23.11
N THR A 54 -17.44 13.51 23.90
CA THR A 54 -17.36 14.92 24.32
C THR A 54 -17.23 15.86 23.11
N VAL A 55 -16.37 15.54 22.14
CA VAL A 55 -16.21 16.37 20.93
C VAL A 55 -17.45 16.32 20.05
N LEU A 56 -18.05 15.14 19.83
CA LEU A 56 -19.28 15.01 19.04
C LEU A 56 -20.47 15.73 19.70
N ALA A 57 -20.61 15.65 21.02
CA ALA A 57 -21.66 16.34 21.76
C ALA A 57 -21.47 17.87 21.78
N SER A 58 -20.24 18.36 21.91
CA SER A 58 -19.95 19.80 21.89
C SER A 58 -20.18 20.43 20.51
N ARG A 59 -19.97 19.66 19.43
CA ARG A 59 -20.31 20.04 18.05
C ARG A 59 -21.82 19.99 17.77
N GLY A 60 -22.52 19.01 18.33
CA GLY A 60 -23.99 18.91 18.24
C GLY A 60 -24.72 20.07 18.89
N ASN A 61 -24.18 20.61 19.99
CA ASN A 61 -24.79 21.70 20.76
C ASN A 61 -24.38 23.12 20.30
N SER A 62 -23.40 23.27 19.41
CA SER A 62 -22.88 24.59 18.97
C SER A 62 -23.55 25.13 17.69
N ARG A 63 -24.86 24.92 17.50
CA ARG A 63 -25.66 25.68 16.51
C ARG A 63 -26.16 27.00 17.12
N SER A 64 -25.26 27.88 17.53
CA SER A 64 -25.58 29.31 17.68
C SER A 64 -24.30 30.14 17.80
N THR A 65 -24.19 31.14 16.92
CA THR A 65 -23.39 32.36 17.06
C THR A 65 -21.91 32.22 17.47
N ARG A 66 -21.04 31.90 16.50
CA ARG A 66 -19.67 32.44 16.53
C ARG A 66 -19.24 32.93 15.15
N ASN A 67 -19.01 34.24 15.09
CA ASN A 67 -18.52 34.98 13.95
C ASN A 67 -17.42 34.20 13.22
N ARG A 68 -17.75 33.73 12.02
CA ARG A 68 -16.78 33.30 11.01
C ARG A 68 -15.89 34.50 10.70
N ARG A 69 -14.73 34.58 11.36
CA ARG A 69 -13.56 35.10 10.63
C ARG A 69 -13.43 34.21 9.39
N PRO A 70 -13.25 34.78 8.19
CA PRO A 70 -13.05 33.99 7.00
C PRO A 70 -11.71 33.26 7.16
N VAL A 71 -11.75 32.04 7.71
CA VAL A 71 -10.75 31.04 7.39
C VAL A 71 -10.97 30.80 5.92
N ALA A 72 -10.07 31.33 5.10
CA ALA A 72 -10.03 31.01 3.69
C ALA A 72 -10.12 29.48 3.60
N THR A 73 -11.27 28.99 3.16
CA THR A 73 -11.42 27.63 2.67
C THR A 73 -10.49 27.52 1.47
N GLN A 74 -9.21 27.20 1.72
CA GLN A 74 -8.35 26.58 0.72
C GLN A 74 -8.85 25.14 0.56
N ASN A 75 -10.07 25.02 0.04
CA ASN A 75 -10.61 23.81 -0.59
C ASN A 75 -10.04 23.67 -2.02
N GLY A 76 -9.05 24.48 -2.39
CA GLY A 76 -8.27 24.28 -3.59
C GLY A 76 -7.35 23.09 -3.37
N HIS A 77 -7.59 22.00 -4.09
CA HIS A 77 -6.58 20.98 -4.25
C HIS A 77 -5.28 21.63 -4.76
N PRO A 78 -4.09 21.13 -4.37
CA PRO A 78 -2.83 21.63 -4.89
C PRO A 78 -2.88 21.71 -6.41
N GLU A 79 -2.51 22.88 -6.94
CA GLU A 79 -2.41 23.10 -8.38
C GLU A 79 -1.05 22.60 -8.84
N MET A 80 -1.01 21.83 -9.92
CA MET A 80 0.25 21.39 -10.50
C MET A 80 0.96 22.59 -11.13
N ASN A 81 2.27 22.71 -10.90
CA ASN A 81 3.09 23.73 -11.55
C ASN A 81 3.04 23.56 -13.08
N SER A 82 3.08 24.67 -13.81
CA SER A 82 3.14 24.62 -15.29
C SER A 82 4.43 23.96 -15.81
N ASN A 83 5.50 23.98 -15.01
CA ASN A 83 6.77 23.29 -15.25
C ASN A 83 6.94 22.04 -14.36
N ALA A 84 5.84 21.40 -13.93
CA ALA A 84 5.90 20.26 -13.03
C ALA A 84 6.74 19.10 -13.58
N VAL A 85 6.66 18.82 -14.88
CA VAL A 85 7.46 17.77 -15.54
C VAL A 85 8.95 18.03 -15.34
N ASP A 86 9.42 19.25 -15.63
CA ASP A 86 10.83 19.64 -15.48
C ASP A 86 11.29 19.53 -14.03
N LEU A 87 10.45 19.96 -13.09
CA LEU A 87 10.77 19.87 -11.66
C LEU A 87 10.93 18.43 -11.19
N VAL A 88 10.08 17.51 -11.66
CA VAL A 88 10.20 16.08 -11.33
C VAL A 88 11.37 15.44 -12.08
N ALA A 89 11.63 15.85 -13.32
CA ALA A 89 12.80 15.43 -14.08
C ALA A 89 14.10 15.80 -13.36
N ASP A 90 14.20 17.02 -12.82
CA ASP A 90 15.34 17.44 -12.01
C ASP A 90 15.50 16.59 -10.74
N LEU A 91 14.40 16.24 -10.08
CA LEU A 91 14.43 15.31 -8.95
C LEU A 91 14.96 13.94 -9.37
N PHE A 92 14.54 13.41 -10.54
CA PHE A 92 15.03 12.15 -11.07
C PHE A 92 16.51 12.19 -11.41
N ARG A 93 17.00 13.28 -12.03
CA ARG A 93 18.43 13.49 -12.29
C ARG A 93 19.25 13.42 -11.01
N GLY A 94 18.72 13.97 -9.91
CA GLY A 94 19.34 13.96 -8.58
C GLY A 94 19.25 12.65 -7.81
N LEU A 95 18.55 11.62 -8.29
CA LEU A 95 18.49 10.32 -7.61
C LEU A 95 19.85 9.61 -7.65
N PRO A 96 20.21 8.80 -6.64
CA PRO A 96 21.37 7.91 -6.71
C PRO A 96 21.30 6.97 -7.92
N ILE A 97 22.45 6.46 -8.34
CA ILE A 97 22.54 5.45 -9.41
C ILE A 97 21.82 4.19 -8.98
N ALA A 98 20.87 3.70 -9.79
CA ALA A 98 20.01 2.57 -9.45
C ALA A 98 20.80 1.29 -9.11
N ALA A 99 21.89 1.03 -9.83
CA ALA A 99 22.76 -0.14 -9.59
C ALA A 99 23.40 -0.16 -8.18
N ASN A 100 23.50 1.00 -7.51
CA ASN A 100 24.03 1.09 -6.16
C ASN A 100 22.95 0.94 -5.07
N MET A 101 21.68 0.79 -5.47
CA MET A 101 20.54 0.74 -4.57
C MET A 101 20.01 -0.70 -4.49
N PRO A 102 20.13 -1.40 -3.35
CA PRO A 102 19.74 -2.81 -3.24
C PRO A 102 18.32 -3.12 -3.68
N ASN A 103 17.35 -2.25 -3.35
CA ASN A 103 15.96 -2.44 -3.76
C ASN A 103 15.77 -2.33 -5.27
N ALA A 104 16.53 -1.45 -5.95
CA ALA A 104 16.46 -1.29 -7.40
C ALA A 104 17.06 -2.50 -8.12
N VAL A 105 18.22 -2.99 -7.65
CA VAL A 105 18.84 -4.23 -8.15
C VAL A 105 17.89 -5.42 -8.00
N ARG A 106 17.27 -5.58 -6.82
CA ARG A 106 16.27 -6.64 -6.61
C ARG A 106 15.05 -6.47 -7.51
N ARG A 107 14.59 -5.24 -7.74
CA ARG A 107 13.46 -4.98 -8.65
C ARG A 107 13.83 -5.36 -10.09
N GLN A 108 15.05 -5.10 -10.54
CA GLN A 108 15.54 -5.55 -11.84
C GLN A 108 15.57 -7.09 -11.93
N GLN A 109 16.05 -7.77 -10.89
CA GLN A 109 16.05 -9.24 -10.82
C GLN A 109 14.64 -9.83 -10.89
N LEU A 110 13.68 -9.25 -10.16
CA LEU A 110 12.26 -9.64 -10.22
C LEU A 110 11.65 -9.39 -11.60
N GLN A 111 11.99 -8.28 -12.28
CA GLN A 111 11.52 -8.04 -13.64
C GLN A 111 12.09 -9.05 -14.66
N ALA A 112 13.30 -9.54 -14.42
CA ALA A 112 13.92 -10.59 -15.24
C ALA A 112 13.31 -11.98 -14.97
N ARG A 113 12.85 -12.22 -13.73
CA ARG A 113 12.24 -13.47 -13.27
C ARG A 113 10.95 -13.15 -12.49
N PRO A 114 9.87 -12.79 -13.20
CA PRO A 114 8.60 -12.51 -12.56
C PRO A 114 8.01 -13.77 -11.92
N ILE A 115 7.07 -13.60 -11.00
CA ILE A 115 6.31 -14.73 -10.45
C ILE A 115 5.56 -15.46 -11.57
N GLU A 116 5.40 -16.77 -11.41
CA GLU A 116 4.89 -17.61 -12.49
C GLU A 116 3.66 -18.42 -12.10
N THR A 117 3.37 -18.52 -10.80
CA THR A 117 2.32 -19.38 -10.27
C THR A 117 1.28 -18.63 -9.44
N LEU A 118 0.12 -19.24 -9.31
CA LEU A 118 -1.00 -18.72 -8.52
C LEU A 118 -0.66 -18.67 -7.03
N GLY A 119 0.16 -19.60 -6.53
CA GLY A 119 0.65 -19.61 -5.15
C GLY A 119 1.55 -18.42 -4.82
N GLU A 120 2.49 -18.09 -5.72
CA GLU A 120 3.32 -16.89 -5.58
C GLU A 120 2.47 -15.61 -5.62
N LEU A 121 1.52 -15.53 -6.56
CA LEU A 121 0.59 -14.39 -6.66
C LEU A 121 -0.23 -14.23 -5.38
N TRP A 122 -0.78 -15.32 -4.84
CA TRP A 122 -1.53 -15.32 -3.59
C TRP A 122 -0.68 -14.78 -2.43
N ARG A 123 0.57 -15.25 -2.33
CA ARG A 123 1.51 -14.79 -1.31
C ARG A 123 1.73 -13.27 -1.39
N LEU A 124 1.94 -12.73 -2.59
CA LEU A 124 2.06 -11.28 -2.79
C LEU A 124 0.77 -10.55 -2.39
N PHE A 125 -0.37 -11.11 -2.73
CA PHE A 125 -1.68 -10.53 -2.46
C PHE A 125 -1.91 -10.31 -0.96
N VAL A 126 -1.64 -11.35 -0.16
CA VAL A 126 -1.78 -11.31 1.29
C VAL A 126 -0.80 -10.31 1.91
N VAL A 127 0.47 -10.35 1.53
CA VAL A 127 1.49 -9.49 2.14
C VAL A 127 1.32 -8.02 1.75
N CYS A 128 1.08 -7.73 0.47
CA CYS A 128 0.75 -6.38 0.00
C CYS A 128 -0.47 -5.82 0.72
N GLY A 129 -1.51 -6.65 0.86
CA GLY A 129 -2.71 -6.32 1.60
C GLY A 129 -2.42 -5.88 3.03
N PHE A 130 -1.65 -6.70 3.75
CA PHE A 130 -1.35 -6.49 5.15
C PHE A 130 -0.38 -5.32 5.38
N SER A 131 0.51 -5.04 4.43
CA SER A 131 1.53 -3.97 4.53
C SER A 131 0.96 -2.57 4.76
N SER A 132 -0.30 -2.34 4.37
CA SER A 132 -0.98 -1.06 4.61
C SER A 132 -1.45 -0.88 6.06
N GLN A 133 -1.42 -1.94 6.86
CA GLN A 133 -2.00 -2.03 8.20
C GLN A 133 -1.03 -2.63 9.22
N GLU A 134 0.24 -2.78 8.84
CA GLU A 134 1.33 -3.31 9.66
C GLU A 134 2.60 -2.49 9.42
N ASN A 135 3.45 -2.40 10.44
CA ASN A 135 4.79 -1.86 10.24
C ASN A 135 5.61 -2.87 9.41
N SER A 136 6.07 -2.43 8.23
CA SER A 136 6.86 -3.22 7.28
C SER A 136 8.36 -3.25 7.59
N SER A 137 8.78 -2.83 8.79
CA SER A 137 10.16 -2.97 9.26
C SER A 137 10.63 -4.43 9.24
N GLU A 138 11.93 -4.64 9.08
CA GLU A 138 12.56 -5.96 8.95
C GLU A 138 12.31 -6.92 10.12
N ASN A 139 12.13 -6.36 11.31
CA ASN A 139 11.81 -7.11 12.54
C ASN A 139 10.34 -6.97 12.94
N GLY A 140 9.51 -6.40 12.07
CA GLY A 140 8.08 -6.22 12.33
C GLY A 140 7.29 -7.53 12.24
N PRO A 141 6.07 -7.58 12.82
CA PRO A 141 5.20 -8.75 12.77
C PRO A 141 4.96 -9.27 11.35
N LEU A 142 4.80 -8.38 10.37
CA LEU A 142 4.60 -8.76 8.97
C LEU A 142 5.84 -9.43 8.35
N ALA A 143 7.04 -8.94 8.67
CA ALA A 143 8.28 -9.55 8.20
C ALA A 143 8.51 -10.93 8.84
N ASN A 144 8.17 -11.09 10.11
CA ASN A 144 8.20 -12.38 10.80
C ASN A 144 7.16 -13.37 10.22
N PHE A 145 5.94 -12.91 9.97
CA PHE A 145 4.90 -13.70 9.31
C PHE A 145 5.32 -14.19 7.93
N PHE A 146 5.98 -13.33 7.15
CA PHE A 146 6.53 -13.68 5.85
C PHE A 146 7.69 -14.69 5.96
N ARG A 147 8.70 -14.43 6.81
CA ARG A 147 9.87 -15.30 6.97
C ARG A 147 9.54 -16.70 7.48
N LYS A 148 8.50 -16.82 8.31
CA LYS A 148 8.08 -18.10 8.91
C LYS A 148 7.07 -18.87 8.06
N ASP A 149 6.84 -18.47 6.81
CA ASP A 149 5.83 -19.06 5.93
C ASP A 149 4.47 -19.20 6.63
N GLY A 150 3.98 -18.08 7.15
CA GLY A 150 2.73 -18.04 7.88
C GLY A 150 1.59 -18.74 7.11
N PRO A 151 0.68 -19.49 7.77
CA PRO A 151 -0.25 -20.37 7.07
C PRO A 151 -1.17 -19.70 6.04
N LEU A 152 -1.46 -18.40 6.21
CA LEU A 152 -2.27 -17.65 5.22
C LEU A 152 -1.51 -17.33 3.92
N LEU A 153 -0.19 -17.57 3.86
CA LEU A 153 0.63 -17.41 2.65
C LEU A 153 0.57 -18.64 1.73
N SER A 154 0.10 -19.79 2.23
CA SER A 154 -0.04 -21.01 1.44
C SER A 154 -1.45 -21.08 0.86
N LEU A 155 -1.58 -20.88 -0.45
CA LEU A 155 -2.88 -20.92 -1.13
C LEU A 155 -3.60 -22.26 -0.87
N ASP A 156 -2.91 -23.39 -1.01
CA ASP A 156 -3.54 -24.71 -0.83
C ASP A 156 -4.03 -24.93 0.61
N ARG A 157 -3.29 -24.45 1.62
CA ARG A 157 -3.75 -24.49 3.02
C ARG A 157 -4.98 -23.60 3.22
N VAL A 158 -5.00 -22.41 2.63
CA VAL A 158 -6.15 -21.51 2.72
C VAL A 158 -7.36 -22.07 1.96
N ILE A 159 -7.18 -22.73 0.82
CA ILE A 159 -8.28 -23.43 0.13
C ILE A 159 -8.84 -24.55 1.01
N LYS A 160 -7.98 -25.31 1.68
CA LYS A 160 -8.37 -26.42 2.56
C LYS A 160 -9.08 -25.96 3.84
N ASP A 161 -8.54 -24.96 4.52
CA ASP A 161 -8.90 -24.61 5.90
C ASP A 161 -9.54 -23.20 6.04
N GLY A 162 -9.33 -22.32 5.05
CA GLY A 162 -9.47 -20.86 5.14
C GLY A 162 -10.82 -20.26 4.82
N SER A 163 -11.85 -21.07 4.57
CA SER A 163 -13.24 -20.57 4.46
C SER A 163 -13.82 -20.12 5.80
N LYS A 164 -13.19 -20.52 6.92
CA LYS A 164 -13.61 -20.16 8.27
C LYS A 164 -12.93 -18.88 8.72
N LEU A 165 -13.75 -17.85 8.99
CA LEU A 165 -13.26 -16.58 9.52
C LEU A 165 -12.44 -16.80 10.79
N GLU A 166 -12.90 -17.61 11.75
CA GLU A 166 -12.18 -17.83 13.01
C GLU A 166 -10.79 -18.43 12.82
N TRP A 167 -10.59 -19.27 11.80
CA TRP A 167 -9.28 -19.82 11.50
C TRP A 167 -8.33 -18.74 10.99
N VAL A 168 -8.79 -17.88 10.06
CA VAL A 168 -7.99 -16.74 9.57
C VAL A 168 -7.60 -15.82 10.72
N LEU A 169 -8.54 -15.55 11.63
CA LEU A 169 -8.29 -14.76 12.84
C LEU A 169 -7.21 -15.37 13.72
N ALA A 170 -7.31 -16.67 14.00
CA ALA A 170 -6.33 -17.39 14.82
C ALA A 170 -4.93 -17.32 14.21
N GLN A 171 -4.80 -17.41 12.87
CA GLN A 171 -3.50 -17.28 12.21
C GLN A 171 -2.93 -15.86 12.30
N LEU A 172 -3.77 -14.82 12.16
CA LEU A 172 -3.31 -13.43 12.31
C LEU A 172 -2.78 -13.18 13.72
N VAL A 173 -3.55 -13.55 14.75
CA VAL A 173 -3.19 -13.34 16.16
C VAL A 173 -1.97 -14.20 16.54
N GLY A 174 -1.92 -15.47 16.10
CA GLY A 174 -0.83 -16.38 16.42
C GLY A 174 0.54 -15.92 15.91
N PHE A 175 0.59 -15.09 14.88
CA PHE A 175 1.82 -14.50 14.34
C PHE A 175 2.09 -13.07 14.82
N GLY A 176 1.30 -12.58 15.79
CA GLY A 176 1.43 -11.23 16.35
C GLY A 176 1.03 -10.14 15.37
N LEU A 177 0.29 -10.46 14.30
CA LEU A 177 -0.28 -9.46 13.41
C LEU A 177 -1.46 -8.78 14.10
N ARG A 178 -1.56 -7.47 13.97
CA ARG A 178 -2.72 -6.70 14.43
C ARG A 178 -3.96 -7.18 13.70
N PHE A 179 -4.91 -7.75 14.43
CA PHE A 179 -6.19 -8.09 13.85
C PHE A 179 -6.93 -6.85 13.35
N THR A 180 -7.45 -6.95 12.12
CA THR A 180 -8.48 -6.04 11.59
C THR A 180 -9.48 -6.87 10.77
N PRO A 181 -10.78 -6.53 10.79
CA PRO A 181 -11.77 -7.15 9.90
C PRO A 181 -11.36 -7.09 8.42
N ASN A 182 -10.68 -6.01 8.03
CA ASN A 182 -10.19 -5.83 6.66
C ASN A 182 -9.12 -6.86 6.25
N LYS A 183 -8.22 -7.27 7.14
CA LYS A 183 -7.24 -8.34 6.82
C LYS A 183 -7.92 -9.69 6.64
N ALA A 184 -8.91 -9.98 7.47
CA ALA A 184 -9.66 -11.22 7.33
C ALA A 184 -10.49 -11.22 6.04
N LEU A 185 -11.19 -10.11 5.73
CA LEU A 185 -11.93 -9.93 4.47
C LEU A 185 -11.04 -9.94 3.23
N LEU A 186 -9.79 -9.48 3.33
CA LEU A 186 -8.83 -9.58 2.25
C LEU A 186 -8.56 -11.04 1.89
N VAL A 187 -8.39 -11.90 2.89
CA VAL A 187 -8.16 -13.34 2.67
C VAL A 187 -9.46 -14.01 2.21
N THR A 188 -10.53 -13.92 3.00
CA THR A 188 -11.78 -14.67 2.74
C THR A 188 -12.54 -14.15 1.52
N GLY A 189 -12.49 -12.84 1.26
CA GLY A 189 -13.18 -12.22 0.13
C GLY A 189 -12.50 -12.44 -1.22
N ASN A 190 -11.18 -12.68 -1.23
CA ASN A 190 -10.46 -12.97 -2.47
C ASN A 190 -10.26 -14.47 -2.73
N LEU A 191 -10.33 -15.31 -1.69
CA LEU A 191 -10.18 -16.77 -1.82
C LEU A 191 -11.06 -17.40 -2.91
N PRO A 192 -12.34 -17.02 -3.12
CA PRO A 192 -13.14 -17.61 -4.19
C PRO A 192 -12.55 -17.42 -5.57
N PHE A 193 -11.93 -16.26 -5.87
CA PHE A 193 -11.30 -16.02 -7.16
C PHE A 193 -10.09 -16.95 -7.38
N PHE A 194 -9.27 -17.12 -6.34
CA PHE A 194 -8.08 -17.98 -6.40
C PHE A 194 -8.45 -19.48 -6.44
N ALA A 195 -9.38 -19.92 -5.59
CA ALA A 195 -9.81 -21.32 -5.51
C ALA A 195 -10.47 -21.81 -6.81
N GLN A 196 -11.20 -20.93 -7.51
CA GLN A 196 -11.78 -21.26 -8.82
C GLN A 196 -10.73 -21.31 -9.95
N SER A 197 -9.60 -20.63 -9.77
CA SER A 197 -8.56 -20.49 -10.79
C SER A 197 -7.55 -21.64 -10.80
N GLY A 198 -7.48 -22.44 -9.73
CA GLY A 198 -6.65 -23.66 -9.68
C GLY A 198 -5.92 -23.87 -8.35
N SER A 199 -4.84 -24.65 -8.39
CA SER A 199 -3.96 -24.92 -7.24
C SER A 199 -2.82 -23.91 -7.16
N SER A 200 -2.04 -23.96 -6.08
CA SER A 200 -0.81 -23.14 -5.94
C SER A 200 0.16 -23.27 -7.11
N SER A 201 0.23 -24.44 -7.74
CA SER A 201 1.12 -24.71 -8.89
C SER A 201 0.55 -24.26 -10.24
N THR A 202 -0.69 -23.79 -10.30
CA THR A 202 -1.29 -23.30 -11.55
C THR A 202 -0.48 -22.13 -12.08
N ARG A 203 -0.05 -22.23 -13.34
CA ARG A 203 0.71 -21.18 -14.01
C ARG A 203 -0.17 -19.96 -14.25
N LEU A 204 0.36 -18.76 -14.03
CA LEU A 204 -0.38 -17.51 -14.25
C LEU A 204 -0.81 -17.37 -15.71
N ASP A 205 0.00 -17.86 -16.64
CA ASP A 205 -0.29 -17.84 -18.07
C ASP A 205 -1.66 -18.46 -18.42
N SER A 206 -2.00 -19.57 -17.77
CA SER A 206 -3.27 -20.26 -17.93
C SER A 206 -4.50 -19.43 -17.52
N LEU A 207 -4.31 -18.37 -16.72
CA LEU A 207 -5.40 -17.50 -16.23
C LEU A 207 -5.89 -16.50 -17.28
N SER A 208 -5.15 -16.30 -18.37
CA SER A 208 -5.55 -15.37 -19.43
C SER A 208 -6.89 -15.76 -20.08
N GLN A 209 -7.23 -17.05 -20.04
CA GLN A 209 -8.43 -17.63 -20.66
C GLN A 209 -9.57 -17.86 -19.66
N SER A 210 -9.31 -17.78 -18.35
CA SER A 210 -10.28 -18.16 -17.31
C SER A 210 -11.37 -17.12 -17.06
N GLY A 211 -11.26 -15.92 -17.65
CA GLY A 211 -12.13 -14.79 -17.33
C GLY A 211 -11.95 -14.30 -15.87
N GLY A 212 -12.69 -13.25 -15.50
CA GLY A 212 -12.73 -12.76 -14.11
C GLY A 212 -11.52 -11.92 -13.66
N PRO A 213 -11.49 -11.54 -12.37
CA PRO A 213 -10.51 -10.60 -11.80
C PRO A 213 -9.04 -10.97 -12.00
N LEU A 214 -8.70 -12.27 -11.95
CA LEU A 214 -7.31 -12.74 -12.04
C LEU A 214 -6.77 -12.78 -13.48
N SER A 215 -7.63 -12.66 -14.50
CA SER A 215 -7.24 -12.66 -15.91
C SER A 215 -6.24 -11.55 -16.25
N LEU A 216 -6.25 -10.42 -15.52
CA LEU A 216 -5.25 -9.35 -15.62
C LEU A 216 -3.83 -9.90 -15.44
N PHE A 217 -3.60 -10.72 -14.42
CA PHE A 217 -2.27 -11.28 -14.13
C PHE A 217 -1.83 -12.27 -15.20
N GLY A 218 -2.77 -13.08 -15.71
CA GLY A 218 -2.50 -13.98 -16.83
C GLY A 218 -2.12 -13.24 -18.11
N ARG A 219 -2.84 -12.16 -18.45
CA ARG A 219 -2.50 -11.30 -19.59
C ARG A 219 -1.13 -10.64 -19.43
N LEU A 220 -0.73 -10.25 -18.23
CA LEU A 220 0.61 -9.70 -18.01
C LEU A 220 1.73 -10.74 -18.10
N SER A 221 1.42 -12.00 -17.77
CA SER A 221 2.39 -13.11 -17.87
C SER A 221 2.59 -13.62 -19.31
N LEU A 222 1.54 -13.60 -20.17
CA LEU A 222 1.58 -14.12 -21.55
C LEU A 222 1.48 -13.10 -22.66
N ASP A 223 0.57 -12.14 -22.54
CA ASP A 223 -0.02 -11.43 -23.67
C ASP A 223 0.87 -10.24 -24.03
N GLY A 224 1.58 -10.39 -25.16
CA GLY A 224 2.46 -9.37 -25.72
C GLY A 224 1.75 -8.01 -25.81
N SER A 225 0.46 -7.93 -26.12
CA SER A 225 -0.18 -6.62 -26.30
C SER A 225 -0.22 -5.75 -25.03
N LEU A 226 -0.67 -6.32 -23.90
CA LEU A 226 -0.75 -5.60 -22.63
C LEU A 226 0.63 -5.45 -21.98
N ARG A 227 1.46 -6.50 -22.08
CA ARG A 227 2.84 -6.50 -21.59
C ARG A 227 3.71 -5.50 -22.35
N ASP A 228 3.55 -5.38 -23.66
CA ASP A 228 4.28 -4.43 -24.51
C ASP A 228 3.84 -2.99 -24.21
N SER A 229 2.54 -2.79 -23.95
CA SER A 229 2.03 -1.49 -23.53
C SER A 229 2.63 -1.01 -22.20
N ASP A 230 2.81 -1.91 -21.23
CA ASP A 230 3.50 -1.58 -19.98
C ASP A 230 5.02 -1.47 -20.17
N ARG A 231 5.65 -2.29 -21.03
CA ARG A 231 7.11 -2.27 -21.24
C ARG A 231 7.61 -1.00 -21.91
N GLU A 232 6.79 -0.36 -22.74
CA GLU A 232 7.12 0.93 -23.34
C GLU A 232 6.55 2.08 -22.50
N ILE A 233 7.44 2.88 -21.91
CA ILE A 233 7.06 4.00 -21.04
C ILE A 233 6.04 4.95 -21.70
N ALA A 234 6.20 5.22 -23.00
CA ALA A 234 5.32 6.09 -23.78
C ALA A 234 3.90 5.53 -23.95
N ARG A 235 3.73 4.19 -23.96
CA ARG A 235 2.42 3.51 -24.11
C ARG A 235 1.80 3.07 -22.78
N SER A 236 2.56 3.12 -21.69
CA SER A 236 2.17 2.60 -20.38
C SER A 236 1.01 3.34 -19.70
N ALA A 237 0.61 4.52 -20.19
CA ALA A 237 -0.56 5.25 -19.70
C ALA A 237 -1.86 4.44 -19.89
N THR A 238 -2.02 3.81 -21.06
CA THR A 238 -3.18 2.96 -21.36
C THR A 238 -3.26 1.76 -20.42
N PHE A 239 -2.10 1.15 -20.12
CA PHE A 239 -2.02 0.06 -19.16
C PHE A 239 -2.46 0.51 -17.76
N SER A 240 -1.94 1.63 -17.26
CA SER A 240 -2.33 2.11 -15.92
C SER A 240 -3.81 2.51 -15.83
N ALA A 241 -4.36 3.09 -16.89
CA ALA A 241 -5.78 3.41 -16.96
C ALA A 241 -6.65 2.14 -16.81
N ALA A 242 -6.24 1.02 -17.40
CA ALA A 242 -6.94 -0.26 -17.27
C ALA A 242 -6.92 -0.84 -15.84
N LEU A 243 -6.05 -0.33 -14.94
CA LEU A 243 -5.97 -0.75 -13.53
C LEU A 243 -6.91 0.05 -12.60
N GLN A 244 -7.69 1.02 -13.12
CA GLN A 244 -8.55 1.88 -12.29
C GLN A 244 -9.72 1.15 -11.63
N ASP A 245 -10.18 0.06 -12.24
CA ASP A 245 -11.23 -0.78 -11.68
C ASP A 245 -10.60 -1.97 -10.99
N VAL A 246 -10.45 -1.87 -9.67
CA VAL A 246 -9.88 -2.95 -8.85
C VAL A 246 -11.03 -3.84 -8.36
N PRO A 247 -11.19 -5.04 -8.91
CA PRO A 247 -12.30 -5.93 -8.55
C PRO A 247 -12.09 -6.68 -7.22
N PHE A 248 -10.96 -6.43 -6.56
CA PHE A 248 -10.48 -7.20 -5.42
C PHE A 248 -10.89 -6.58 -4.08
N PRO A 249 -11.64 -7.27 -3.22
CA PRO A 249 -11.91 -6.82 -1.86
C PRO A 249 -10.65 -6.43 -1.10
N GLN A 250 -10.67 -5.26 -0.47
CA GLN A 250 -9.59 -4.74 0.39
C GLN A 250 -8.24 -4.49 -0.32
N ILE A 251 -8.21 -4.51 -1.66
CA ILE A 251 -7.07 -4.07 -2.46
C ILE A 251 -7.41 -2.74 -3.12
N GLY A 252 -6.66 -1.70 -2.76
CA GLY A 252 -6.74 -0.39 -3.41
C GLY A 252 -5.76 -0.27 -4.58
N GLN A 253 -5.80 0.90 -5.24
CA GLN A 253 -4.91 1.23 -6.37
C GLN A 253 -3.42 1.04 -6.03
N LYS A 254 -3.01 1.49 -4.84
CA LYS A 254 -1.64 1.33 -4.32
C LYS A 254 -1.29 -0.14 -4.15
N GLN A 255 -2.14 -0.91 -3.46
CA GLN A 255 -1.89 -2.32 -3.18
C GLN A 255 -1.81 -3.14 -4.47
N LEU A 256 -2.70 -2.89 -5.44
CA LEU A 256 -2.64 -3.55 -6.73
C LEU A 256 -1.29 -3.29 -7.43
N ARG A 257 -0.85 -2.03 -7.48
CA ARG A 257 0.44 -1.69 -8.09
C ARG A 257 1.62 -2.28 -7.33
N ASN A 258 1.55 -2.32 -6.00
CA ASN A 258 2.51 -3.04 -5.17
C ASN A 258 2.58 -4.53 -5.54
N ILE A 259 1.45 -5.21 -5.76
CA ILE A 259 1.42 -6.62 -6.18
C ILE A 259 2.09 -6.76 -7.56
N LEU A 260 1.73 -5.90 -8.51
CA LEU A 260 2.27 -5.95 -9.87
C LEU A 260 3.79 -5.73 -9.91
N VAL A 261 4.30 -4.69 -9.24
CA VAL A 261 5.72 -4.37 -9.28
C VAL A 261 6.57 -5.34 -8.44
N ASN A 262 6.05 -5.86 -7.31
CA ASN A 262 6.79 -6.83 -6.49
C ASN A 262 6.66 -8.26 -7.00
N GLY A 263 5.73 -8.53 -7.92
CA GLY A 263 5.69 -9.77 -8.70
C GLY A 263 6.53 -9.72 -9.98
N GLY A 264 7.18 -8.59 -10.28
CA GLY A 264 7.88 -8.40 -11.56
C GLY A 264 6.97 -8.33 -12.78
N LEU A 265 5.65 -8.22 -12.57
CA LEU A 265 4.63 -8.28 -13.63
C LEU A 265 4.42 -6.94 -14.34
N SER A 266 4.88 -5.84 -13.74
CA SER A 266 4.84 -4.51 -14.36
C SER A 266 6.12 -3.71 -14.18
N ARG A 267 6.38 -2.81 -15.12
CA ARG A 267 7.55 -1.92 -15.18
C ARG A 267 7.16 -0.45 -15.05
N ASN A 268 6.02 -0.02 -15.61
CA ASN A 268 5.69 1.41 -15.75
C ASN A 268 4.43 1.83 -15.00
N VAL A 269 4.27 1.29 -13.79
CA VAL A 269 3.28 1.72 -12.79
C VAL A 269 3.95 1.92 -11.43
N VAL A 270 3.35 2.74 -10.57
CA VAL A 270 3.94 3.14 -9.30
C VAL A 270 2.95 3.00 -8.15
N PRO A 271 3.32 2.34 -7.04
CA PRO A 271 2.52 2.31 -5.82
C PRO A 271 2.60 3.66 -5.06
N LEU A 272 1.86 4.67 -5.53
CA LEU A 272 1.82 6.00 -4.95
C LEU A 272 1.32 5.96 -3.49
N ASP A 273 2.14 6.53 -2.60
CA ASP A 273 1.82 6.73 -1.20
C ASP A 273 2.29 8.10 -0.70
N SER A 274 2.21 8.32 0.61
CA SER A 274 2.63 9.58 1.22
C SER A 274 4.10 9.93 0.98
N ARG A 275 4.99 8.96 0.73
CA ARG A 275 6.39 9.24 0.40
C ARG A 275 6.51 9.85 -0.97
N TRP A 276 5.78 9.32 -1.95
CA TRP A 276 5.68 9.90 -3.28
C TRP A 276 5.08 11.31 -3.25
N MET A 277 4.04 11.54 -2.46
CA MET A 277 3.45 12.89 -2.33
C MET A 277 4.46 13.89 -1.74
N ASN A 278 5.29 13.46 -0.80
CA ASN A 278 6.37 14.29 -0.26
C ASN A 278 7.49 14.53 -1.28
N PHE A 279 7.86 13.49 -2.04
CA PHE A 279 8.88 13.59 -3.10
C PHE A 279 8.44 14.55 -4.20
N LEU A 280 7.17 14.48 -4.62
CA LEU A 280 6.58 15.31 -5.65
C LEU A 280 6.22 16.73 -5.19
N ARG A 281 6.45 17.08 -3.92
CA ARG A 281 6.07 18.38 -3.37
C ARG A 281 6.53 19.58 -4.22
N PRO A 282 7.75 19.61 -4.81
CA PRO A 282 8.17 20.71 -5.66
C PRO A 282 7.29 20.91 -6.90
N ALA A 283 6.62 19.87 -7.39
CA ALA A 283 5.80 19.92 -8.61
C ALA A 283 4.41 20.57 -8.41
N PHE A 284 4.04 20.95 -7.19
CA PHE A 284 2.72 21.50 -6.88
C PHE A 284 2.81 22.83 -6.09
N LYS A 285 1.85 23.72 -6.34
CA LYS A 285 1.61 24.94 -5.58
C LYS A 285 0.53 24.71 -4.54
N GLY A 286 0.84 25.12 -3.31
CA GLY A 286 -0.11 25.16 -2.20
C GLY A 286 -0.40 23.80 -1.55
N GLY A 287 -0.70 23.84 -0.25
CA GLY A 287 -1.30 22.74 0.50
C GLY A 287 -0.50 21.43 0.60
N LYS A 288 -1.14 20.45 1.24
CA LYS A 288 -0.65 19.07 1.37
C LYS A 288 -1.19 18.24 0.21
N ILE A 289 -0.31 17.63 -0.57
CA ILE A 289 -0.70 16.70 -1.64
C ILE A 289 -1.17 15.39 -1.01
N LYS A 290 -2.33 14.89 -1.42
CA LYS A 290 -2.89 13.61 -1.00
C LYS A 290 -3.01 12.67 -2.20
N VAL A 291 -2.84 11.38 -1.95
CA VAL A 291 -3.13 10.32 -2.93
C VAL A 291 -4.65 10.15 -2.97
N GLU A 292 -5.27 10.67 -4.01
CA GLU A 292 -6.71 10.53 -4.26
C GLU A 292 -6.91 9.63 -5.48
N ARG A 293 -7.94 8.78 -5.46
CA ARG A 293 -8.23 7.85 -6.57
C ARG A 293 -8.38 8.59 -7.91
N SER A 294 -9.08 9.71 -7.91
CA SER A 294 -9.33 10.56 -9.08
C SER A 294 -8.05 11.19 -9.66
N ARG A 295 -6.98 11.31 -8.88
CA ARG A 295 -5.71 11.93 -9.29
C ARG A 295 -4.58 10.93 -9.49
N TYR A 296 -4.81 9.65 -9.23
CA TYR A 296 -3.78 8.63 -9.28
C TYR A 296 -3.12 8.57 -10.67
N LEU A 297 -3.92 8.55 -11.73
CA LEU A 297 -3.41 8.55 -13.11
C LEU A 297 -2.68 9.84 -13.47
N VAL A 298 -3.12 10.99 -12.95
CA VAL A 298 -2.47 12.28 -13.19
C VAL A 298 -1.05 12.28 -12.61
N TYR A 299 -0.89 11.77 -11.39
CA TYR A 299 0.42 11.69 -10.76
C TYR A 299 1.33 10.67 -11.43
N GLU A 300 0.82 9.51 -11.82
CA GLU A 300 1.64 8.57 -12.60
C GLU A 300 2.00 9.13 -13.98
N GLN A 301 1.11 9.87 -14.64
CA GLN A 301 1.42 10.50 -15.91
C GLN A 301 2.54 11.53 -15.77
N LEU A 302 2.49 12.37 -14.74
CA LEU A 302 3.58 13.29 -14.41
C LEU A 302 4.92 12.55 -14.23
N LEU A 303 4.91 11.41 -13.55
CA LEU A 303 6.12 10.58 -13.38
C LEU A 303 6.59 9.98 -14.71
N ARG A 304 5.68 9.55 -15.59
CA ARG A 304 6.03 9.04 -16.94
C ARG A 304 6.69 10.12 -17.77
N ASP A 305 6.07 11.29 -17.86
CA ASP A 305 6.55 12.40 -18.69
C ASP A 305 7.93 12.87 -18.18
N ALA A 306 8.10 12.96 -16.87
CA ALA A 306 9.38 13.26 -16.26
C ALA A 306 10.44 12.19 -16.57
N LEU A 307 10.08 10.90 -16.48
CA LEU A 307 11.03 9.83 -16.79
C LEU A 307 11.44 9.85 -18.27
N ILE A 308 10.47 10.01 -19.18
CA ILE A 308 10.72 10.15 -20.63
C ILE A 308 11.73 11.28 -20.89
N SER A 309 11.59 12.42 -20.19
CA SER A 309 12.48 13.57 -20.38
C SER A 309 13.93 13.37 -19.89
N VAL A 310 14.19 12.36 -19.05
CA VAL A 310 15.52 12.11 -18.47
C VAL A 310 16.14 10.78 -18.86
N ILE A 311 15.40 9.88 -19.52
CA ILE A 311 15.84 8.49 -19.71
C ILE A 311 17.15 8.38 -20.50
N GLU A 312 17.41 9.30 -21.43
CA GLU A 312 18.69 9.36 -22.16
C GLU A 312 19.88 9.76 -21.27
N GLN A 313 19.63 10.59 -20.25
CA GLN A 313 20.63 11.07 -19.29
C GLN A 313 20.77 10.12 -18.08
N ARG A 314 19.71 9.36 -17.80
CA ARG A 314 19.58 8.42 -16.69
C ARG A 314 19.12 7.05 -17.20
N PRO A 315 19.95 6.37 -18.03
CA PRO A 315 19.59 5.06 -18.57
C PRO A 315 19.46 3.98 -17.50
N ASP A 316 20.00 4.21 -16.29
CA ASP A 316 19.85 3.33 -15.13
C ASP A 316 18.42 3.36 -14.53
N LEU A 317 17.64 4.41 -14.80
CA LEU A 317 16.23 4.55 -14.40
C LEU A 317 15.29 4.01 -15.48
N GLU A 318 15.49 2.78 -15.93
CA GLU A 318 14.84 2.22 -17.13
C GLU A 318 13.31 2.27 -17.16
N ASN A 319 12.66 2.29 -15.99
CA ASN A 319 11.21 2.24 -15.86
C ASN A 319 10.75 2.75 -14.49
N LEU A 320 9.47 3.08 -14.36
CA LEU A 320 8.93 3.67 -13.14
C LEU A 320 9.03 2.76 -11.90
N ALA A 321 8.99 1.45 -12.07
CA ALA A 321 9.15 0.52 -10.96
C ALA A 321 10.59 0.51 -10.41
N ILE A 322 11.60 0.81 -11.24
CA ILE A 322 12.97 1.06 -10.77
C ILE A 322 13.06 2.40 -10.04
N VAL A 323 12.45 3.46 -10.59
CA VAL A 323 12.42 4.78 -9.94
C VAL A 323 11.80 4.68 -8.54
N ASP A 324 10.68 3.97 -8.40
CA ASP A 324 10.03 3.67 -7.11
C ASP A 324 10.99 3.04 -6.11
N ALA A 325 11.72 2.00 -6.53
CA ALA A 325 12.68 1.32 -5.68
C ALA A 325 13.83 2.25 -5.23
N VAL A 326 14.30 3.14 -6.11
CA VAL A 326 15.35 4.13 -5.78
C VAL A 326 14.82 5.19 -4.80
N VAL A 327 13.66 5.79 -5.08
CA VAL A 327 13.02 6.80 -4.23
C VAL A 327 12.78 6.28 -2.82
N PHE A 328 12.35 5.02 -2.70
CA PHE A 328 12.14 4.37 -1.40
C PHE A 328 13.45 4.20 -0.62
N SER A 329 14.53 3.83 -1.31
CA SER A 329 15.81 3.55 -0.69
C SER A 329 16.51 4.80 -0.12
N ILE A 330 16.22 6.00 -0.65
CA ILE A 330 16.77 7.26 -0.13
C ILE A 330 16.17 7.61 1.24
N LYS A 331 14.88 7.34 1.44
CA LYS A 331 14.22 7.66 2.73
C LYS A 331 14.60 6.71 3.84
N ASP A 332 14.99 5.48 3.52
CA ASP A 332 15.52 4.53 4.50
C ASP A 332 16.93 4.92 4.99
N GLN A 333 17.61 5.89 4.35
CA GLN A 333 18.94 6.38 4.75
C GLN A 333 18.91 7.64 5.63
N SER A 334 17.81 8.39 5.65
CA SER A 334 17.72 9.67 6.40
C SER A 334 17.18 9.51 7.82
N SER A 335 16.74 8.32 8.22
CA SER A 335 16.60 7.97 9.63
C SER A 335 17.98 7.58 10.19
N THR A 336 18.36 8.16 11.33
CA THR A 336 19.58 7.80 12.08
C THR A 336 19.66 6.32 12.50
N ASP A 337 18.58 5.57 12.30
CA ASP A 337 18.60 4.12 12.28
C ASP A 337 19.02 3.63 10.91
N ALA A 338 20.28 3.21 10.81
CA ALA A 338 20.89 2.61 9.64
C ALA A 338 19.97 1.58 8.96
N LEU A 339 19.87 1.68 7.63
CA LEU A 339 19.43 0.62 6.71
C LEU A 339 18.40 -0.32 7.34
N ARG A 340 17.14 0.12 7.49
CA ARG A 340 16.05 -0.84 7.65
C ARG A 340 15.53 -1.14 6.26
N PRO A 341 16.10 -2.11 5.51
CA PRO A 341 15.45 -2.56 4.29
C PRO A 341 14.02 -2.89 4.66
N THR A 342 13.06 -2.30 3.95
CA THR A 342 11.69 -2.79 4.03
C THR A 342 11.76 -4.24 3.56
N ALA A 343 11.66 -5.20 4.49
CA ALA A 343 12.02 -6.62 4.30
C ALA A 343 11.27 -7.36 3.19
N TRP A 344 10.35 -6.66 2.53
CA TRP A 344 9.49 -7.21 1.51
C TRP A 344 9.79 -6.70 0.08
N PHE A 345 10.59 -5.63 -0.08
CA PHE A 345 11.04 -5.25 -1.42
C PHE A 345 12.09 -6.24 -1.91
N GLY A 346 11.67 -7.10 -2.83
CA GLY A 346 12.56 -8.04 -3.50
C GLY A 346 12.78 -9.36 -2.77
N ALA A 347 11.73 -9.96 -2.19
CA ALA A 347 11.79 -11.30 -1.59
C ALA A 347 12.00 -12.44 -2.62
N ALA A 348 12.91 -12.25 -3.57
CA ALA A 348 13.34 -13.26 -4.54
C ALA A 348 14.20 -14.37 -3.90
N GLU A 349 14.64 -14.20 -2.64
CA GLU A 349 15.35 -15.27 -1.90
C GLU A 349 14.40 -16.24 -1.17
N VAL A 350 13.09 -15.95 -1.15
CA VAL A 350 12.07 -16.73 -0.40
C VAL A 350 10.88 -17.16 -1.29
N LEU A 351 10.83 -16.67 -2.54
CA LEU A 351 9.99 -17.18 -3.62
C LEU A 351 10.87 -18.05 -4.52
#